data_AF-A0A9P0CER5-F1
#
_entry.id   AF-A0A9P0CER5-F1
#
_cell.length_a   1.000
_cell.length_b   1.000
_cell.length_c   1.000
_cell.angle_alpha   90.00
_cell.angle_beta   90.00
_cell.angle_gamma   90.00
#
_symmetry.space_group_name_H-M   'P 1'
#
loop_
_entity.id
_entity.type
_entity.pdbx_description
1 polymer ?
#
loop_
_entity_poly.entity_id
_entity_poly.type
_entity_poly.pdbx_seq_one_letter_code
_entity_poly.pdbx_strand_id
1 'polypeptide(L)'
;MSTFDHCKLNNIRVFLNSDRYPYHDLNLDFTNNKYATLYDMFANFQESYYHFNLNQPIFNLQEFKEKAPLVYIDCLRQKEVIKSGSIVLRIEFETDEPTSTDISAFCLILHEKEFSYNPLTKTVKQY
;
A
#
# COMPACT_ATOMS: atom_id res chain seq x y z
N MET A 1 -10.48 -9.17 17.11
CA MET A 1 -9.79 -8.53 15.97
C MET A 1 -9.13 -7.28 16.51
N SER A 2 -7.88 -7.01 16.11
CA SER A 2 -7.23 -5.74 16.46
C SER A 2 -7.93 -4.59 15.72
N THR A 3 -8.12 -3.47 16.40
CA THR A 3 -8.68 -2.24 15.85
C THR A 3 -7.57 -1.23 15.64
N PHE A 4 -7.58 -0.54 14.50
CA PHE A 4 -6.61 0.51 14.19
C PHE A 4 -7.30 1.87 14.17
N ASP A 5 -6.61 2.89 14.67
CA ASP A 5 -7.05 4.28 14.60
C ASP A 5 -6.42 4.96 13.37
N HIS A 6 -7.13 5.93 12.77
CA HIS A 6 -6.63 6.64 11.60
C HIS A 6 -5.61 7.73 11.97
N CYS A 7 -5.40 8.03 13.26
CA CYS A 7 -4.40 8.96 13.79
C CYS A 7 -4.36 10.32 13.10
N LYS A 8 -5.52 10.79 12.62
CA LYS A 8 -5.65 12.00 11.78
C LYS A 8 -4.69 12.02 10.57
N LEU A 9 -4.47 10.86 9.95
CA LEU A 9 -3.63 10.73 8.75
C LEU A 9 -4.14 11.65 7.63
N ASN A 10 -3.25 12.51 7.13
CA ASN A 10 -3.48 13.42 6.02
C ASN A 10 -2.87 12.87 4.72
N ASN A 11 -1.59 12.50 4.78
CA ASN A 11 -0.87 11.95 3.63
C ASN A 11 -0.02 10.76 4.04
N ILE A 12 0.18 9.86 3.08
CA ILE A 12 1.15 8.78 3.18
C ILE A 12 1.73 8.52 1.81
N ARG A 13 3.04 8.29 1.79
CA ARG A 13 3.81 8.08 0.58
C ARG A 13 4.96 7.11 0.86
N VAL A 14 5.13 6.18 -0.06
CA VAL A 14 6.21 5.21 -0.12
C VAL A 14 7.15 5.64 -1.23
N PHE A 15 8.45 5.56 -0.94
CA PHE A 15 9.49 5.70 -1.94
C PHE A 15 10.21 4.38 -2.09
N LEU A 16 10.26 3.89 -3.34
CA LEU A 16 11.16 2.82 -3.75
C LEU A 16 12.35 3.47 -4.47
N ASN A 17 13.45 3.63 -3.74
CA ASN A 17 14.54 4.53 -4.10
C ASN A 17 14.02 5.97 -4.28
N SER A 18 13.95 6.45 -5.53
CA SER A 18 13.46 7.79 -5.86
C SER A 18 12.03 7.80 -6.43
N ASP A 19 11.45 6.64 -6.72
CA ASP A 19 10.09 6.54 -7.28
C ASP A 19 9.07 6.58 -6.14
N ARG A 20 8.06 7.46 -6.27
CA ARG A 20 7.07 7.77 -5.23
C ARG A 20 5.72 7.11 -5.53
N TYR A 21 5.09 6.54 -4.50
CA TYR A 21 3.78 5.90 -4.54
C TYR A 21 2.92 6.32 -3.34
N PRO A 22 1.64 6.72 -3.52
CA PRO A 22 1.06 7.14 -4.78
C PRO A 22 1.78 8.38 -5.36
N TYR A 23 1.62 8.62 -6.66
CA TYR A 23 2.27 9.73 -7.37
C TYR A 23 1.79 11.11 -6.89
N HIS A 24 0.56 11.18 -6.39
CA HIS A 24 -0.08 12.39 -5.89
C HIS A 24 -0.37 12.26 -4.39
N ASP A 25 -0.48 13.39 -3.70
CA ASP A 25 -0.93 13.44 -2.32
C ASP A 25 -2.38 12.99 -2.22
N LEU A 26 -2.70 12.28 -1.14
CA LEU A 26 -4.05 11.79 -0.88
C LEU A 26 -4.94 12.88 -0.29
N ASN A 27 -4.36 13.84 0.45
CA ASN A 27 -5.04 14.95 1.11
C ASN A 27 -6.27 14.47 1.91
N LEU A 28 -6.04 13.46 2.75
CA LEU A 28 -7.05 12.81 3.56
C LEU A 28 -7.54 13.74 4.67
N ASP A 29 -8.83 13.64 4.99
CA ASP A 29 -9.43 14.33 6.12
C ASP A 29 -10.56 13.46 6.67
N PHE A 30 -10.24 12.69 7.71
CA PHE A 30 -11.19 11.80 8.37
C PHE A 30 -12.30 12.54 9.13
N THR A 31 -12.06 13.80 9.50
CA THR A 31 -13.05 14.64 10.21
C THR A 31 -14.17 15.05 9.25
N ASN A 32 -13.80 15.45 8.03
CA ASN A 32 -14.74 15.85 6.97
C ASN A 32 -15.10 14.70 6.01
N ASN A 33 -14.83 13.46 6.39
CA ASN A 33 -15.09 12.24 5.61
C ASN A 33 -14.44 12.20 4.21
N LYS A 34 -13.30 12.86 4.03
CA LYS A 34 -12.48 12.81 2.81
C LYS A 34 -11.44 11.71 2.92
N TYR A 35 -11.88 10.45 2.86
CA TYR A 35 -11.00 9.28 2.88
C TYR A 35 -11.43 8.19 1.88
N ALA A 36 -12.34 8.51 0.96
CA ALA A 36 -12.84 7.58 -0.05
C ALA A 36 -11.71 7.01 -0.91
N THR A 37 -10.74 7.85 -1.33
CA THR A 37 -9.58 7.40 -2.10
C THR A 37 -8.75 6.35 -1.36
N LEU A 38 -8.61 6.50 -0.03
CA LEU A 38 -7.90 5.51 0.77
C LEU A 38 -8.68 4.19 0.85
N TYR A 39 -10.00 4.27 1.00
CA TYR A 39 -10.87 3.10 0.98
C TYR A 39 -10.84 2.38 -0.37
N ASP A 40 -10.87 3.12 -1.49
CA ASP A 40 -10.77 2.55 -2.83
C ASP A 40 -9.45 1.79 -3.00
N MET A 41 -8.34 2.35 -2.52
CA MET A 41 -7.05 1.65 -2.50
C MET A 41 -7.16 0.34 -1.70
N PHE A 42 -7.70 0.38 -0.48
CA PHE A 42 -7.91 -0.81 0.34
C PHE A 42 -8.79 -1.87 -0.34
N ALA A 43 -9.92 -1.47 -0.94
CA ALA A 43 -10.83 -2.39 -1.60
C ALA A 43 -10.17 -3.08 -2.81
N ASN A 44 -9.42 -2.31 -3.60
CA ASN A 44 -8.74 -2.82 -4.80
C ASN A 44 -7.56 -3.78 -4.49
N PHE A 45 -7.14 -3.92 -3.23
CA PHE A 45 -6.06 -4.83 -2.86
C PHE A 45 -6.28 -6.27 -3.34
N GLN A 46 -7.49 -6.82 -3.14
CA GLN A 46 -7.76 -8.21 -3.49
C GLN A 46 -7.67 -8.46 -5.00
N GLU A 47 -8.22 -7.53 -5.79
CA GLU A 47 -8.17 -7.58 -7.24
C GLU A 47 -6.73 -7.45 -7.75
N SER A 48 -5.97 -6.46 -7.25
CA SER A 48 -4.59 -6.21 -7.66
C SER A 48 -3.64 -7.35 -7.28
N TYR A 49 -3.76 -7.89 -6.06
CA TYR A 49 -2.83 -8.91 -5.56
C TYR A 49 -3.18 -10.34 -6.02
N TYR A 50 -4.44 -10.75 -5.93
CA TYR A 50 -4.83 -12.12 -6.28
C TYR A 50 -5.25 -12.30 -7.73
N HIS A 51 -5.30 -11.22 -8.52
CA HIS A 51 -5.81 -11.22 -9.90
C HIS A 51 -7.24 -11.78 -9.99
N PHE A 52 -8.05 -11.60 -8.93
CA PHE A 52 -9.45 -12.02 -8.89
C PHE A 52 -10.35 -10.96 -9.49
N ASN A 53 -11.26 -11.37 -10.39
CA ASN A 53 -12.24 -10.48 -11.03
C ASN A 53 -13.40 -10.03 -10.12
N LEU A 54 -13.35 -10.34 -8.82
CA LEU A 54 -14.39 -10.00 -7.85
C LEU A 54 -13.77 -9.21 -6.70
N ASN A 55 -14.03 -7.90 -6.69
CA ASN A 55 -13.65 -7.01 -5.60
C ASN A 55 -14.68 -7.12 -4.47
N GLN A 56 -14.31 -7.78 -3.36
CA GLN A 56 -15.18 -7.98 -2.20
C GLN A 56 -14.46 -7.55 -0.92
N PRO A 57 -14.38 -6.23 -0.66
CA PRO A 57 -13.70 -5.72 0.53
C PRO A 57 -14.37 -6.25 1.79
N ILE A 58 -13.56 -6.69 2.75
CA ILE A 58 -14.04 -7.25 4.04
C ILE A 58 -14.78 -6.21 4.90
N PHE A 59 -14.53 -4.92 4.67
CA PHE A 59 -15.17 -3.81 5.37
C PHE A 59 -15.86 -2.89 4.37
N ASN A 60 -17.04 -2.40 4.74
CA ASN A 60 -17.63 -1.24 4.05
C ASN A 60 -16.90 0.06 4.45
N LEU A 61 -17.23 1.18 3.80
CA LEU A 61 -16.57 2.48 4.01
C LEU A 61 -16.58 2.95 5.48
N GLN A 62 -17.68 2.70 6.21
CA GLN A 62 -17.81 3.10 7.61
C GLN A 62 -16.99 2.17 8.52
N GLU A 63 -17.11 0.86 8.33
CA GLU A 63 -16.33 -0.12 9.09
C GLU A 63 -14.84 0.02 8.88
N PHE A 64 -14.42 0.35 7.66
CA PHE A 64 -13.03 0.67 7.34
C PHE A 64 -12.54 1.84 8.21
N LYS A 65 -13.28 2.95 8.24
CA LYS A 65 -12.93 4.12 9.05
C LYS A 65 -12.79 3.78 10.53
N GLU A 66 -13.74 3.02 11.07
CA GLU A 66 -13.86 2.77 12.51
C GLU A 66 -12.97 1.64 13.03
N LYS A 67 -12.65 0.64 12.19
CA LYS A 67 -11.97 -0.60 12.63
C LYS A 67 -10.58 -0.75 12.03
N ALA A 68 -10.40 -0.32 10.78
CA ALA A 68 -9.23 -0.69 9.99
C ALA A 68 -8.93 0.34 8.89
N PRO A 69 -8.55 1.59 9.22
CA PRO A 69 -8.11 2.60 8.26
C PRO A 69 -6.70 2.26 7.71
N LEU A 70 -6.57 1.05 7.17
CA LEU A 70 -5.33 0.47 6.67
C LEU A 70 -4.99 1.10 5.33
N VAL A 71 -3.73 1.49 5.19
CA VAL A 71 -3.21 2.03 3.93
C VAL A 71 -2.60 0.89 3.12
N TYR A 72 -3.20 0.59 1.97
CA TYR A 72 -2.58 -0.23 0.94
C TYR A 72 -1.95 0.66 -0.13
N ILE A 73 -0.66 0.48 -0.41
CA ILE A 73 0.06 1.21 -1.46
C ILE A 73 0.56 0.21 -2.48
N ASP A 74 -0.08 0.19 -3.65
CA ASP A 74 0.36 -0.60 -4.78
C ASP A 74 1.65 -0.02 -5.38
N CYS A 75 2.72 -0.80 -5.32
CA CYS A 75 4.03 -0.47 -5.88
C CYS A 75 4.41 -1.36 -7.08
N LEU A 76 3.46 -2.09 -7.69
CA LEU A 76 3.72 -3.02 -8.80
C LEU A 76 4.19 -2.30 -10.07
N ARG A 77 3.75 -1.05 -10.30
CA ARG A 77 4.14 -0.23 -11.46
C ARG A 77 5.53 0.39 -11.26
N GLN A 78 6.53 -0.47 -11.09
CA GLN A 78 7.93 -0.06 -11.09
C GLN A 78 8.35 0.20 -12.54
N LYS A 79 9.15 1.24 -12.77
CA LYS A 79 9.76 1.43 -14.10
C LYS A 79 10.66 0.23 -14.36
N GLU A 80 10.53 -0.40 -15.52
CA GLU A 80 11.30 -1.57 -15.99
C GLU A 80 12.83 -1.36 -16.08
N VAL A 81 13.33 -0.23 -15.58
CA VAL A 81 14.77 -0.05 -15.42
C VAL A 81 15.23 -1.17 -14.50
N ILE A 82 15.94 -2.14 -15.07
CA ILE A 82 16.51 -3.32 -14.42
C ILE A 82 17.30 -2.84 -13.20
N LYS A 83 16.64 -2.71 -12.05
CA LYS A 83 17.27 -2.37 -10.77
C LYS A 83 17.80 -3.68 -10.21
N SER A 84 18.86 -4.18 -10.83
CA SER A 84 19.70 -5.25 -10.26
C SER A 84 20.46 -4.67 -9.06
N GLY A 85 19.77 -4.54 -7.92
CA GLY A 85 20.36 -3.97 -6.70
C GLY A 85 19.37 -3.90 -5.54
N SER A 86 19.89 -3.55 -4.36
CA SER A 86 19.07 -3.30 -3.17
C SER A 86 18.10 -2.14 -3.41
N ILE A 87 16.84 -2.32 -3.00
CA ILE A 87 15.83 -1.25 -3.03
C ILE A 87 15.80 -0.60 -1.65
N VAL A 88 15.95 0.74 -1.62
CA VAL A 88 15.71 1.51 -0.40
C VAL A 88 14.21 1.80 -0.31
N LEU A 89 13.56 1.27 0.74
CA LEU A 89 12.18 1.59 1.08
C LEU A 89 12.15 2.72 2.10
N ARG A 90 11.47 3.82 1.78
CA ARG A 90 11.19 4.91 2.72
C ARG A 90 9.69 5.16 2.77
N ILE A 91 9.14 5.25 3.98
CA ILE A 91 7.74 5.55 4.23
C ILE A 91 7.69 6.91 4.93
N GLU A 92 6.91 7.83 4.38
CA GLU A 92 6.65 9.14 4.98
C GLU A 92 5.14 9.31 5.13
N PHE A 93 4.70 9.85 6.25
CA PHE A 93 3.30 10.16 6.49
C PHE A 93 3.18 11.49 7.23
N GLU A 94 2.01 12.11 7.07
CA GLU A 94 1.65 13.39 7.67
C GLU A 94 0.32 13.21 8.41
N THR A 95 0.19 13.85 9.55
CA THR A 95 -1.05 13.89 10.34
C THR A 95 -1.47 15.34 10.54
N ASP A 96 -2.77 15.60 10.55
CA ASP A 96 -3.30 16.96 10.77
C ASP A 96 -3.07 17.46 12.20
N GLU A 97 -2.87 16.53 13.13
CA GLU A 97 -2.61 16.81 14.54
C GLU A 97 -1.37 16.05 15.00
N PRO A 98 -0.63 16.56 16.00
CA PRO A 98 0.46 15.82 16.62
C PRO A 98 -0.02 14.45 17.12
N THR A 99 0.68 13.40 16.70
CA THR A 99 0.47 12.06 17.23
C THR A 99 0.73 12.02 18.74
N SER A 100 -0.11 11.32 19.51
CA SER A 100 0.17 11.04 20.92
C SER A 100 1.49 10.26 21.09
N THR A 101 2.03 10.25 22.31
CA THR A 101 3.30 9.57 22.61
C THR A 101 3.22 8.04 22.52
N ASP A 102 2.01 7.48 22.50
CA ASP A 102 1.76 6.04 22.62
C ASP A 102 1.25 5.42 21.30
N ILE A 103 1.79 5.89 20.17
CA ILE A 103 1.43 5.36 18.84
C ILE A 103 2.46 4.33 18.37
N SER A 104 1.95 3.19 17.91
CA SER A 104 2.72 2.16 17.22
C SER A 104 2.26 2.07 15.77
N ALA A 105 3.21 2.25 14.85
CA ALA A 105 2.98 2.02 13.43
C ALA A 105 3.40 0.58 13.07
N PHE A 106 2.56 -0.09 12.29
CA PHE A 106 2.83 -1.43 11.78
C PHE A 106 2.92 -1.38 10.25
N CYS A 107 3.87 -2.10 9.67
CA CYS A 107 4.05 -2.20 8.22
C CYS A 107 4.21 -3.66 7.82
N LEU A 108 3.45 -4.09 6.81
CA LEU A 108 3.61 -5.38 6.15
C LEU A 108 4.08 -5.13 4.72
N ILE A 109 5.20 -5.73 4.35
CA ILE A 109 5.76 -5.65 3.00
C ILE A 109 5.48 -6.98 2.30
N LEU A 110 4.70 -6.93 1.22
CA LEU A 110 4.48 -8.05 0.33
C LEU A 110 5.34 -7.85 -0.91
N HIS A 111 6.12 -8.88 -1.25
CA HIS A 111 7.01 -8.87 -2.39
C HIS A 111 6.93 -10.22 -3.10
N GLU A 112 6.64 -10.18 -4.39
CA GLU A 112 6.62 -11.34 -5.27
C GLU A 112 7.81 -11.30 -6.23
N LYS A 113 8.33 -12.48 -6.57
CA LYS A 113 9.32 -12.68 -7.63
C LYS A 113 8.81 -13.75 -8.56
N GLU A 114 8.72 -13.44 -9.84
CA GLU A 114 8.35 -14.43 -10.85
C GLU A 114 9.61 -15.02 -11.49
N PHE A 115 9.63 -16.34 -11.66
CA PHE A 115 10.72 -17.04 -12.34
C PHE A 115 10.15 -17.88 -13.47
N SER A 116 10.72 -17.75 -14.68
CA SER A 116 10.51 -18.72 -15.76
C SER A 116 11.68 -19.69 -15.83
N TYR A 117 11.36 -20.98 -15.91
CA TYR A 117 12.31 -22.03 -16.19
C TYR A 117 12.08 -22.59 -17.59
N ASN A 118 13.12 -22.59 -18.43
CA ASN A 118 13.10 -23.22 -19.73
C ASN A 118 13.83 -24.58 -19.65
N PRO A 119 13.11 -25.72 -19.71
CA PRO A 119 13.72 -27.05 -19.52
C PRO A 119 14.66 -27.46 -20.66
N LEU A 120 14.46 -26.93 -21.88
CA LEU A 120 15.30 -27.26 -23.04
C LEU A 120 16.68 -26.61 -22.93
N THR A 121 16.75 -25.40 -22.41
CA THR A 121 17.99 -24.62 -22.25
C THR A 121 18.53 -24.66 -20.83
N LYS A 122 17.79 -25.28 -19.89
CA LYS A 122 18.05 -25.28 -18.44
C LYS A 122 18.25 -23.86 -17.86
N THR A 123 17.65 -22.86 -18.50
CA THR A 123 17.83 -21.45 -18.14
C THR A 123 16.70 -21.01 -17.21
N VAL A 124 17.05 -20.30 -16.14
CA VAL A 124 16.10 -19.62 -15.25
C VAL A 124 16.18 -18.12 -15.54
N LYS A 125 15.04 -17.48 -15.82
CA LYS A 125 14.93 -16.01 -15.90
C LYS A 125 14.02 -15.52 -14.79
N GLN A 126 14.51 -14.56 -14.02
CA GLN A 126 13.69 -13.82 -13.05
C GLN A 126 13.10 -12.60 -13.75
N TYR A 127 11.82 -12.33 -13.53
CA TYR A 127 11.14 -11.09 -13.94
C TYR A 127 10.97 -10.17 -12.74
#